data_AF-A0A392TX88-F1
#
_entry.id   AF-A0A392TX88-F1
#
_cell.length_a   1.000
_cell.length_b   1.000
_cell.length_c   1.000
_cell.angle_alpha   90.00
_cell.angle_beta   90.00
_cell.angle_gamma   90.00
#
_symmetry.space_group_name_H-M   'P 1'
#
loop_
_entity.id
_entity.type
_entity.pdbx_description
1 polymer ?
#
loop_
_entity_poly.entity_id
_entity_poly.type
_entity_poly.pdbx_seq_one_letter_code
_entity_poly.pdbx_strand_id
1 'polypeptide(L)'
;INKLEVFKGGSPLVLNKPDDANEVGRALANSCRTVCGVLVDAHLGDKLSEELFLQVERRAANRAKELLEKLQFFHIVASLSFAQ
;
A
#
# COMPACT_ATOMS: atom_id res chain seq x y z
N ILE A 1 17.04 25.55 -0.32
CA ILE A 1 16.85 24.12 0.04
C ILE A 1 17.91 23.79 1.08
N ASN A 2 17.51 23.40 2.30
CA ASN A 2 18.45 23.08 3.36
C ASN A 2 18.92 21.62 3.26
N LYS A 3 18.01 20.71 2.89
CA LYS A 3 18.28 19.28 2.79
C LYS A 3 17.32 18.62 1.79
N LEU A 4 17.81 17.65 1.02
CA LEU A 4 16.98 16.80 0.18
C LEU A 4 17.53 15.38 0.27
N GLU A 5 16.69 14.41 0.61
CA GLU A 5 17.10 13.03 0.81
C GLU A 5 16.06 12.04 0.27
N VAL A 6 16.57 10.90 -0.21
CA VAL A 6 15.77 9.71 -0.51
C VAL A 6 16.00 8.71 0.61
N PHE A 7 14.92 8.24 1.22
CA PHE A 7 14.94 7.31 2.34
C PHE A 7 14.21 6.02 1.99
N LYS A 8 14.78 4.86 2.35
CA LYS A 8 14.08 3.57 2.21
C LYS A 8 13.12 3.40 3.40
N GLY A 9 11.86 3.77 3.19
CA GLY A 9 10.78 3.72 4.18
C GLY A 9 10.35 2.32 4.61
N GLY A 10 10.69 1.30 3.81
CA GLY A 10 10.40 -0.09 4.13
C GLY A 10 9.03 -0.55 3.62
N SER A 11 8.51 -1.63 4.21
CA SER A 11 7.18 -2.15 3.87
C SER A 11 6.09 -1.23 4.42
N PRO A 12 5.06 -0.87 3.62
CA PRO A 12 3.93 -0.07 4.09
C PRO A 12 2.88 -0.89 4.86
N LEU A 13 3.03 -2.22 4.94
CA LEU A 13 2.02 -3.09 5.55
C LEU A 13 2.25 -3.25 7.06
N VAL A 14 1.19 -2.99 7.84
CA VAL A 14 1.16 -3.25 9.28
C VAL A 14 0.60 -4.65 9.49
N LEU A 15 1.42 -5.54 10.06
CA LEU A 15 1.11 -6.96 10.23
C LEU A 15 1.42 -7.41 11.65
N ASN A 16 0.51 -8.16 12.28
CA ASN A 16 0.75 -8.78 13.57
C ASN A 16 1.45 -10.14 13.41
N LYS A 17 1.11 -10.90 12.37
CA LYS A 17 1.70 -12.19 12.02
C LYS A 17 2.15 -12.17 10.56
N PRO A 18 3.41 -11.79 10.28
CA PRO A 18 3.94 -11.72 8.92
C PRO A 18 3.83 -13.02 8.12
N ASP A 19 3.84 -14.17 8.80
CA ASP A 19 3.70 -15.48 8.16
C ASP A 19 2.24 -15.87 7.82
N ASP A 20 1.24 -15.10 8.28
CA ASP A 20 -0.15 -15.29 7.89
C ASP A 20 -0.41 -14.63 6.54
N ALA A 21 -0.38 -15.46 5.48
CA ALA A 21 -0.65 -15.01 4.12
C ALA A 21 -2.00 -14.29 3.96
N ASN A 22 -3.02 -14.68 4.73
CA ASN A 22 -4.33 -14.02 4.67
C ASN A 22 -4.28 -12.63 5.32
N GLU A 23 -3.50 -12.46 6.39
CA GLU A 23 -3.28 -11.13 6.99
C GLU A 23 -2.56 -10.20 6.00
N VAL A 24 -1.54 -10.71 5.30
CA VAL A 24 -0.86 -9.96 4.23
C VAL A 24 -1.84 -9.54 3.14
N GLY A 25 -2.70 -10.45 2.71
CA GLY A 25 -3.72 -10.19 1.70
C GLY A 25 -4.67 -9.07 2.12
N ARG A 26 -5.24 -9.16 3.32
CA ARG A 26 -6.15 -8.15 3.87
C ARG A 26 -5.47 -6.81 4.06
N ALA A 27 -4.25 -6.79 4.61
CA ALA A 27 -3.49 -5.57 4.83
C ALA A 27 -3.24 -4.80 3.53
N LEU A 28 -2.84 -5.52 2.46
CA LEU A 28 -2.65 -4.89 1.15
C LEU A 28 -3.97 -4.38 0.57
N ALA A 29 -5.01 -5.22 0.54
CA ALA A 29 -6.30 -4.84 -0.03
C ALA A 29 -6.92 -3.63 0.69
N ASN A 30 -6.85 -3.60 2.03
CA ASN A 30 -7.30 -2.46 2.83
C ASN A 30 -6.50 -1.20 2.54
N SER A 31 -5.18 -1.32 2.38
CA SER A 31 -4.32 -0.18 2.03
C SER A 31 -4.72 0.40 0.66
N CYS A 32 -4.91 -0.46 -0.35
CA CYS A 32 -5.38 -0.02 -1.66
C CYS A 32 -6.78 0.62 -1.58
N ARG A 33 -7.73 -0.01 -0.88
CA ARG A 33 -9.10 0.51 -0.74
C ARG A 33 -9.12 1.86 -0.02
N THR A 34 -8.27 2.07 0.96
CA THR A 34 -8.15 3.35 1.68
C THR A 34 -7.65 4.47 0.77
N VAL A 35 -6.70 4.18 -0.12
CA VAL A 35 -6.10 5.19 -1.01
C VAL A 35 -7.03 5.55 -2.18
N CYS A 36 -7.65 4.56 -2.83
CA CYS A 36 -8.37 4.78 -4.08
C CYS A 36 -9.79 4.20 -4.14
N GLY A 37 -10.31 3.63 -3.05
CA GLY A 37 -11.62 2.95 -3.05
C GLY A 37 -12.73 3.81 -3.63
N VAL A 38 -12.84 5.07 -3.21
CA VAL A 38 -13.86 6.01 -3.71
C VAL A 38 -13.77 6.27 -5.22
N LEU A 39 -12.58 6.23 -5.81
CA LEU A 39 -12.37 6.40 -7.24
C LEU A 39 -12.80 5.15 -8.01
N VAL A 40 -12.51 3.98 -7.45
CA VAL A 40 -12.92 2.69 -8.01
C VAL A 40 -14.45 2.54 -7.94
N ASP A 41 -15.05 2.89 -6.80
CA ASP A 41 -16.51 2.91 -6.61
C ASP A 41 -17.18 3.83 -7.64
N ALA A 42 -16.67 5.05 -7.81
CA ALA A 42 -17.21 6.02 -8.77
C ALA A 42 -17.10 5.56 -10.24
N HIS A 43 -16.12 4.73 -10.57
CA HIS A 43 -15.87 4.29 -11.95
C HIS A 43 -16.56 2.97 -12.30
N LEU A 44 -16.60 2.01 -11.36
CA LEU A 44 -17.07 0.64 -11.59
C LEU A 44 -18.42 0.34 -10.91
N GLY A 45 -18.82 1.17 -9.93
CA GLY A 45 -19.92 0.89 -9.02
C GLY A 45 -19.54 -0.05 -7.88
N ASP A 46 -20.29 0.02 -6.79
CA ASP A 46 -19.96 -0.60 -5.50
C ASP A 46 -19.73 -2.11 -5.59
N LYS A 47 -20.58 -2.83 -6.34
CA LYS A 47 -20.50 -4.30 -6.45
C LYS A 47 -19.23 -4.78 -7.14
N LEU A 48 -18.87 -4.16 -8.26
CA LEU A 48 -17.66 -4.53 -9.00
C LEU A 48 -16.40 -4.07 -8.26
N SER A 49 -16.47 -2.95 -7.55
CA SER A 49 -15.41 -2.52 -6.66
C SER A 49 -15.15 -3.53 -5.54
N GLU A 50 -16.20 -4.00 -4.85
CA GLU A 50 -16.08 -5.01 -3.79
C GLU A 50 -15.43 -6.30 -4.33
N GLU A 51 -15.89 -6.79 -5.48
CA GLU A 51 -15.30 -7.97 -6.12
C GLU A 51 -13.83 -7.74 -6.50
N LEU A 52 -13.48 -6.55 -7.02
CA LEU A 52 -12.11 -6.20 -7.36
C LEU A 52 -11.19 -6.25 -6.12
N PHE A 53 -11.58 -5.63 -5.02
CA PHE A 53 -10.74 -5.62 -3.81
C PHE A 53 -10.64 -6.99 -3.15
N LEU A 54 -11.69 -7.82 -3.24
CA LEU A 54 -11.62 -9.22 -2.82
C LEU A 54 -10.62 -10.03 -3.69
N GLN A 55 -10.55 -9.75 -4.99
CA GLN A 55 -9.55 -10.35 -5.88
C GLN A 55 -8.14 -9.85 -5.56
N VAL A 56 -7.97 -8.57 -5.21
CA VAL A 56 -6.67 -8.03 -4.73
C VAL A 56 -6.22 -8.77 -3.47
N GLU A 57 -7.11 -8.92 -2.48
CA GLU A 57 -6.82 -9.67 -1.23
C GLU A 57 -6.34 -11.08 -1.53
N ARG A 58 -7.09 -11.85 -2.33
CA ARG A 58 -6.75 -13.23 -2.69
C ARG A 58 -5.42 -13.33 -3.43
N ARG A 59 -5.18 -12.44 -4.40
CA ARG A 59 -3.93 -12.42 -5.17
C ARG A 59 -2.74 -12.07 -4.27
N ALA A 60 -2.92 -11.16 -3.34
CA ALA A 60 -1.91 -10.77 -2.39
C ALA A 60 -1.59 -11.91 -1.41
N ALA A 61 -2.60 -12.61 -0.89
CA ALA A 61 -2.38 -13.79 -0.06
C ALA A 61 -1.61 -14.89 -0.79
N ASN A 62 -1.98 -15.18 -2.05
CA ASN A 62 -1.27 -16.17 -2.88
C ASN A 62 0.19 -15.80 -3.18
N ARG A 63 0.56 -14.52 -3.04
CA ARG A 63 1.90 -13.99 -3.29
C ARG A 63 2.53 -13.36 -2.04
N ALA A 64 2.06 -13.72 -0.86
CA ALA A 64 2.40 -13.03 0.39
C ALA A 64 3.91 -12.96 0.63
N LYS A 65 4.63 -14.07 0.43
CA LYS A 65 6.09 -14.12 0.59
C LYS A 65 6.81 -13.12 -0.33
N GLU A 66 6.47 -13.12 -1.61
CA GLU A 66 7.07 -12.21 -2.59
C GLU A 66 6.76 -10.74 -2.25
N LEU A 67 5.53 -10.45 -1.81
CA LEU A 67 5.12 -9.12 -1.41
C LEU A 67 5.92 -8.61 -0.20
N LEU A 68 6.10 -9.44 0.84
CA LEU A 68 6.88 -9.04 2.02
C LEU A 68 8.34 -8.76 1.69
N GLU A 69 8.92 -9.53 0.78
CA GLU A 69 10.31 -9.35 0.35
C GLU A 69 10.49 -8.13 -0.55
N LYS A 70 9.55 -7.88 -1.47
CA LYS A 70 9.75 -6.92 -2.57
C LYS A 70 9.00 -5.60 -2.40
N LEU A 71 7.91 -5.55 -1.65
CA LEU A 71 7.13 -4.32 -1.48
C LEU A 71 7.86 -3.37 -0.54
N GLN A 72 8.55 -2.39 -1.13
CA GLN A 72 9.37 -1.42 -0.39
C GLN A 72 9.06 -0.02 -0.90
N PHE A 73 8.76 0.89 0.01
CA PHE A 73 8.48 2.28 -0.33
C PHE A 73 9.73 3.13 -0.09
N PHE A 74 10.03 3.98 -1.06
CA PHE A 74 11.06 5.01 -0.95
C PHE A 74 10.38 6.35 -0.76
N HIS A 75 10.83 7.11 0.23
CA HIS A 75 10.33 8.44 0.53
C HIS A 75 11.34 9.48 0.03
N ILE A 76 10.83 10.61 -0.44
CA ILE A 76 11.64 11.78 -0.79
C ILE A 76 11.29 12.87 0.23
N VAL A 77 12.28 13.35 0.97
CA VAL A 77 12.10 14.35 2.02
C VAL A 77 12.91 15.59 1.68
N ALA A 78 12.23 16.73 1.58
CA ALA A 78 12.84 18.03 1.30
C ALA A 78 12.65 18.97 2.50
N SER A 79 13.76 19.44 3.07
CA SER A 79 13.77 20.55 4.02
C SER A 79 14.04 21.84 3.27
N LEU A 80 13.08 22.75 3.30
CA LEU A 80 13.11 24.03 2.61
C LEU A 80 13.07 25.16 3.63
N SER A 81 13.84 26.20 3.37
CA SER A 81 13.72 27.51 4.01
C SER A 81 13.56 28.55 2.93
N PHE A 82 12.90 29.64 3.28
CA PHE A 82 12.94 30.85 2.47
C PHE A 82 14.18 31.65 2.90
N ALA A 83 14.98 32.10 1.93
CA ALA A 83 16.04 33.07 2.22
C ALA A 83 15.35 34.42 2.52
N GLN A 84 15.49 34.91 3.76
CA GLN A 84 15.15 36.30 4.06
C GLN A 84 16.25 37.23 3.53
#